data_AF-A0A7W0VPN8-F1
#
_entry.id   AF-A0A7W0VPN8-F1
#
_cell.length_a   1.000
_cell.length_b   1.000
_cell.length_c   1.000
_cell.angle_alpha   90.00
_cell.angle_beta   90.00
_cell.angle_gamma   90.00
#
_symmetry.space_group_name_H-M   'P 1'
#
loop_
_entity.id
_entity.type
_entity.pdbx_description
1 polymer ?
#
loop_
_entity_poly.entity_id
_entity_poly.type
_entity_poly.pdbx_seq_one_letter_code
_entity_poly.pdbx_strand_id
1 'polypeptide(L)' 'MTGEELIRVARERLAVGKPIRRTLEDGGRLHIDRPLPFLCVYRAPDGPDLGTADLVRTQASYLIAPPGLDVTE' A
#
# COMPACT_ATOMS: atom_id res chain seq x y z
N MET A 1 13.76 -3.61 1.42
CA MET A 1 13.39 -4.27 0.14
C MET A 1 13.22 -3.15 -0.86
N THR A 2 13.85 -3.22 -2.04
CA THR A 2 13.73 -2.14 -3.04
C THR A 2 12.33 -2.10 -3.66
N GLY A 3 11.95 -0.96 -4.26
CA GLY A 3 10.67 -0.82 -4.95
C GLY A 3 10.49 -1.81 -6.10
N GLU A 4 11.53 -2.05 -6.88
CA GLU A 4 11.52 -3.03 -7.98
C GLU A 4 11.24 -4.46 -7.49
N GLU A 5 11.88 -4.85 -6.39
CA GLU A 5 11.68 -6.17 -5.78
C GLU A 5 10.25 -6.32 -5.24
N LEU A 6 9.68 -5.26 -4.66
CA LEU A 6 8.29 -5.24 -4.22
C LEU A 6 7.33 -5.45 -5.41
N ILE A 7 7.56 -4.73 -6.52
CA ILE A 7 6.73 -4.84 -7.73
C ILE A 7 6.80 -6.25 -8.31
N ARG A 8 8.01 -6.82 -8.40
CA ARG A 8 8.22 -8.19 -8.89
C ARG A 8 7.42 -9.19 -8.06
N VAL A 9 7.60 -9.18 -6.74
CA VAL A 9 6.88 -10.06 -5.80
C VAL A 9 5.37 -9.85 -5.88
N ALA A 10 4.92 -8.60 -6.00
CA ALA A 10 3.50 -8.29 -6.11
C ALA A 10 2.90 -8.90 -7.39
N ARG A 11 3.55 -8.73 -8.55
CA ARG A 11 3.11 -9.32 -9.82
C ARG A 11 3.02 -10.84 -9.74
N GLU A 12 4.06 -11.49 -9.21
CA GLU A 12 4.09 -12.95 -9.07
C GLU A 12 2.95 -13.48 -8.19
N ARG A 13 2.67 -12.82 -7.07
CA ARG A 13 1.60 -13.24 -6.14
C ARG A 13 0.21 -12.97 -6.71
N LEU A 14 0.00 -11.81 -7.33
CA LEU A 14 -1.27 -11.45 -7.95
C LEU A 14 -1.62 -12.39 -9.11
N ALA A 15 -0.63 -12.79 -9.92
CA ALA A 15 -0.83 -13.72 -11.03
C ALA A 15 -1.38 -15.09 -10.59
N VAL A 16 -1.08 -15.51 -9.36
CA VAL A 16 -1.56 -16.78 -8.78
C VAL A 16 -2.64 -16.58 -7.71
N GLY A 17 -3.24 -15.38 -7.63
CA GLY A 17 -4.32 -15.07 -6.69
C GLY A 17 -3.93 -15.12 -5.21
N LYS A 18 -2.64 -14.98 -4.87
CA LYS A 18 -2.17 -15.01 -3.48
C LYS A 18 -2.25 -13.62 -2.84
N PRO A 19 -2.65 -13.53 -1.56
CA PRO A 19 -2.66 -12.26 -0.84
C PRO A 19 -1.25 -11.71 -0.64
N ILE A 20 -1.17 -10.38 -0.52
CA ILE A 20 0.04 -9.62 -0.26
C ILE A 20 -0.17 -8.82 1.02
N ARG A 21 0.68 -9.04 2.01
CA ARG A 21 0.70 -8.27 3.26
C ARG A 21 2.15 -7.92 3.58
N ARG A 22 2.51 -6.66 3.44
CA ARG A 22 3.88 -6.17 3.61
C ARG A 22 3.90 -4.89 4.41
N THR A 23 4.69 -4.89 5.47
CA THR A 23 5.13 -3.66 6.12
C THR A 23 6.25 -3.07 5.27
N LEU A 24 6.13 -1.78 4.96
CA LEU A 24 7.13 -1.00 4.27
C LEU A 24 7.86 -0.12 5.30
N GLU A 25 8.90 0.56 4.86
CA GLU A 25 9.64 1.52 5.68
C GLU A 25 8.73 2.66 6.16
N ASP A 26 9.13 3.33 7.24
CA ASP A 26 8.46 4.50 7.81
C ASP A 26 6.93 4.36 8.03
N GLY A 27 6.51 3.15 8.42
CA GLY A 27 5.10 2.87 8.73
C GLY A 27 4.21 2.66 7.50
N GLY A 28 4.78 2.66 6.30
CA GLY A 28 4.08 2.29 5.07
C GLY A 28 3.58 0.84 5.11
N ARG A 29 2.54 0.55 4.33
CA ARG A 29 1.93 -0.79 4.32
C ARG A 29 1.24 -1.09 3.00
N LEU A 30 1.59 -2.21 2.37
CA LEU A 30 0.84 -2.77 1.24
C LEU A 30 0.01 -3.96 1.73
N HIS A 31 -1.29 -3.90 1.50
CA HIS A 31 -2.23 -4.95 1.87
C HIS A 31 -3.20 -5.22 0.71
N ILE A 32 -3.16 -6.42 0.15
CA ILE A 32 -4.06 -6.88 -0.90
C ILE A 32 -4.53 -8.28 -0.48
N ASP A 33 -5.76 -8.39 0.01
CA ASP A 33 -6.35 -9.66 0.39
C ASP A 33 -6.77 -10.49 -0.82
N ARG A 34 -7.20 -9.83 -1.89
CA ARG A 34 -7.59 -10.42 -3.17
C ARG A 34 -7.30 -9.45 -4.33
N PRO A 35 -7.03 -9.95 -5.54
CA PRO A 35 -6.93 -9.09 -6.71
C PRO A 35 -8.23 -8.31 -6.92
N LEU A 36 -8.13 -6.98 -7.02
CA LEU A 36 -9.24 -6.07 -7.29
C LEU A 36 -8.83 -5.12 -8.42
N PRO A 37 -9.79 -4.55 -9.18
CA PRO A 37 -9.51 -3.59 -10.24
C PRO A 37 -9.11 -2.20 -9.71
N PHE A 38 -8.77 -2.09 -8.42
CA PHE A 38 -8.34 -0.86 -7.77
C PHE A 38 -7.38 -1.13 -6.60
N LEU A 39 -6.62 -0.11 -6.24
CA LEU A 39 -5.78 -0.03 -5.05
C LEU A 39 -6.09 1.30 -4.36
N CYS A 40 -6.59 1.25 -3.13
CA CYS A 40 -6.80 2.46 -2.34
C CYS A 40 -5.45 2.97 -1.83
N VAL A 41 -5.05 4.18 -2.21
CA VAL A 41 -3.76 4.75 -1.80
C VAL A 41 -4.01 5.89 -0.83
N TYR A 42 -3.30 5.87 0.29
CA TYR A 42 -3.33 6.93 1.28
C TYR A 42 -1.93 7.45 1.58
N ARG A 43 -1.80 8.78 1.50
CA ARG A 43 -0.62 9.54 1.89
C ARG A 43 -1.05 10.50 2.99
N ALA A 44 -0.37 10.44 4.13
CA ALA A 44 -0.64 11.38 5.21
C ALA A 44 -0.37 12.82 4.74
N PRO A 45 -1.26 13.78 5.04
CA PRO A 45 -0.99 15.19 4.81
C PRO A 45 0.04 15.72 5.84
N ASP A 46 0.61 16.90 5.59
CA ASP A 46 1.54 17.57 6.52
C ASP A 46 0.87 18.08 7.81
N GLY A 47 -0.45 17.90 7.94
CA GLY A 47 -1.27 18.33 9.07
C GLY A 47 -1.97 17.17 9.80
N PRO A 48 -2.79 17.47 10.82
CA PRO A 48 -3.49 16.43 11.57
C PRO A 48 -4.48 15.66 10.69
N ASP A 49 -4.28 14.35 10.62
CA ASP A 49 -5.19 13.40 9.99
C ASP A 49 -5.47 12.25 10.95
N LEU A 50 -6.49 12.43 11.77
CA LEU A 50 -6.90 11.46 12.77
C LEU A 50 -7.96 10.53 12.16
N GLY A 51 -7.49 9.39 11.64
CA GLY A 51 -8.35 8.23 11.33
C GLY A 51 -8.49 7.88 9.85
N THR A 52 -8.01 8.70 8.90
CA THR A 52 -8.08 8.31 7.47
C THR A 52 -7.26 7.06 7.19
N ALA A 53 -6.10 6.91 7.82
CA ALA A 53 -5.32 5.68 7.75
C ALA A 53 -6.11 4.47 8.24
N ASP A 54 -6.90 4.61 9.30
CA ASP A 54 -7.73 3.53 9.84
C ASP A 54 -8.90 3.20 8.91
N LEU A 55 -9.53 4.22 8.31
CA LEU A 55 -10.56 4.03 7.28
C LEU A 55 -9.98 3.25 6.09
N VAL A 56 -8.79 3.61 5.61
CA VAL A 56 -8.14 2.94 4.48
C VAL A 56 -7.78 1.48 4.83
N ARG A 57 -7.41 1.20 6.09
CA ARG A 57 -7.15 -0.17 6.57
C ARG A 57 -8.38 -1.09 6.50
N THR A 58 -9.60 -0.55 6.38
CA THR A 58 -10.82 -1.35 6.18
C THR A 58 -10.97 -1.88 4.76
N GLN A 59 -10.22 -1.34 3.79
CA GLN A 59 -10.29 -1.75 2.39
C GLN A 59 -9.57 -3.08 2.18
N ALA A 60 -10.05 -3.90 1.24
CA ALA A 60 -9.44 -5.20 0.93
C ALA A 60 -8.16 -5.09 0.06
N SER A 61 -7.90 -3.91 -0.52
CA SER A 61 -6.74 -3.60 -1.36
C SER A 61 -6.33 -2.16 -1.13
N TYR A 62 -5.23 -1.95 -0.38
CA TYR A 62 -4.71 -0.63 -0.07
C TYR A 62 -3.19 -0.54 0.06
N LEU A 63 -2.68 0.68 -0.11
CA LEU A 63 -1.32 1.10 0.18
C LEU A 63 -1.35 2.33 1.09
N ILE A 64 -0.71 2.23 2.26
CA ILE A 64 -0.32 3.38 3.08
C ILE A 64 1.09 3.76 2.63
N ALA A 65 1.24 4.95 2.04
CA ALA A 65 2.53 5.49 1.67
C ALA A 65 3.29 5.96 2.92
N PRO A 66 4.62 5.72 3.00
CA PRO A 66 5.43 6.32 4.04
C PRO A 66 5.41 7.85 3.94
N PRO A 67 5.54 8.57 5.08
CA PRO A 67 5.77 10.00 5.08
C PRO A 67 7.03 10.33 4.26
N GLY A 68 6.97 11.34 3.39
CA GLY A 68 8.12 11.76 2.57
C GLY A 68 8.27 11.06 1.22
N LEU A 69 7.38 10.14 0.84
CA LEU A 69 7.32 9.66 -0.54
C LEU A 69 6.82 10.79 -1.46
N ASP A 70 7.74 11.36 -2.25
CA ASP A 70 7.40 12.29 -3.32
C ASP A 70 6.94 11.49 -4.56
N VAL A 71 5.71 11.75 -4.98
CA VAL A 71 5.11 11.19 -6.20
C VAL A 71 4.86 12.36 -7.14
N THR A 72 5.95 12.96 -7.62
CA THR A 72 5.93 13.91 -8.72
C THR A 72 6.12 13.16 -10.04
N GLU A 73 5.37 13.57 -11.07
CA GLU A 73 5.32 12.95 -12.40
C GLU A 73 6.65 13.00 -13.17
#